data_AF-A0A117SDL5-F1
#
_entry.id   AF-A0A117SDL5-F1
#
_cell.length_a   1.000
_cell.length_b   1.000
_cell.length_c   1.000
_cell.angle_alpha   90.00
_cell.angle_beta   90.00
_cell.angle_gamma   90.00
#
_symmetry.space_group_name_H-M   'P 1'
#
loop_
_entity.id
_entity.type
_entity.pdbx_description
1 polymer ?
#
loop_
_entity_poly.entity_id
_entity_poly.type
_entity_poly.pdbx_seq_one_letter_code
_entity_poly.pdbx_strand_id
1 'polypeptide(L)'
;MKKDLKINTFYIIVGLASFLFSFLAVLALMHLGKISYNYPMTQVVVKDFGNGLKEVREDINRQDYITSFEFITPMGENLILPGGGWRVIDIDYGLGDFHTYRNRLKLYYLATLKEFRYVLIIWAIIFGAVYFFRKFKIKLI
;
A
#
# COMPACT_ATOMS: atom_id res chain seq x y z
N MET A 1 4.56 23.06 44.75
CA MET A 1 3.20 22.81 44.22
C MET A 1 3.28 21.74 43.14
N LYS A 2 2.78 20.53 43.39
CA LYS A 2 2.58 19.53 42.33
C LYS A 2 1.29 19.90 41.59
N LYS A 3 1.38 20.15 40.28
CA LYS A 3 0.20 20.28 39.42
C LYS A 3 -0.25 18.87 39.07
N ASP A 4 -1.39 18.43 39.62
CA ASP A 4 -2.00 17.19 39.20
C ASP A 4 -2.57 17.35 37.79
N LEU A 5 -1.95 16.68 36.81
CA LEU A 5 -2.41 16.66 35.44
C LEU A 5 -3.64 15.74 35.35
N LYS A 6 -4.85 16.31 35.44
CA LYS A 6 -6.08 15.56 35.18
C LYS A 6 -6.22 15.34 33.66
N ILE A 7 -5.68 14.23 33.17
CA ILE A 7 -5.85 13.83 31.78
C ILE A 7 -7.28 13.36 31.58
N ASN A 8 -7.99 13.98 30.63
CA ASN A 8 -9.33 13.54 30.27
C ASN A 8 -9.22 12.35 29.30
N THR A 9 -9.60 11.17 29.79
CA THR A 9 -9.59 9.90 29.05
C THR A 9 -10.35 9.97 27.72
N PHE A 10 -11.35 10.85 27.61
CA PHE A 10 -12.07 11.09 26.35
C PHE A 10 -11.12 11.48 25.21
N TYR A 11 -10.19 12.42 25.44
CA TYR A 11 -9.29 12.87 24.38
C TYR A 11 -8.27 11.81 23.99
N ILE A 12 -7.85 10.95 24.93
CA ILE A 12 -7.00 9.80 24.61
C ILE A 12 -7.75 8.83 23.70
N ILE A 13 -8.97 8.43 24.09
CA ILE A 13 -9.78 7.48 23.33
C ILE A 13 -10.09 8.03 21.94
N VAL A 14 -10.51 9.30 21.84
CA VAL A 14 -10.77 9.94 20.55
C VAL A 14 -9.50 10.06 19.71
N GLY A 15 -8.35 10.35 20.33
CA GLY A 15 -7.06 10.40 19.66
C GLY A 15 -6.70 9.07 19.02
N LEU A 16 -6.80 7.98 19.78
CA LEU A 16 -6.53 6.62 19.31
C LEU A 16 -7.55 6.16 18.26
N ALA A 17 -8.83 6.42 18.46
CA ALA A 17 -9.88 6.06 17.50
C ALA A 17 -9.72 6.81 16.17
N SER A 18 -9.42 8.12 16.23
CA SER A 18 -9.14 8.93 15.03
C SER A 18 -7.91 8.41 14.30
N PHE A 19 -6.88 7.99 15.03
CA PHE A 19 -5.66 7.43 14.45
C PHE A 19 -5.96 6.12 13.71
N LEU A 20 -6.67 5.20 14.37
CA LEU A 20 -7.08 3.93 13.76
C LEU A 20 -7.92 4.16 12.50
N PHE A 21 -8.89 5.08 12.57
CA PHE A 21 -9.72 5.42 11.42
C PHE A 21 -8.89 6.00 10.26
N SER A 22 -7.94 6.88 10.57
CA SER A 22 -7.04 7.48 9.56
C SER A 22 -6.16 6.42 8.90
N PHE A 23 -5.64 5.48 9.69
CA PHE A 23 -4.87 4.36 9.18
C PHE A 23 -5.69 3.49 8.23
N LEU A 24 -6.90 3.11 8.64
CA LEU A 24 -7.82 2.32 7.82
C LEU A 24 -8.25 3.06 6.55
N ALA A 25 -8.47 4.37 6.63
CA ALA A 25 -8.82 5.19 5.47
C ALA A 25 -7.67 5.21 4.44
N VAL A 26 -6.43 5.46 4.88
CA VAL A 26 -5.27 5.42 3.98
C VAL A 26 -5.06 4.01 3.42
N LEU A 27 -5.20 2.98 4.25
CA LEU A 27 -5.09 1.58 3.81
C LEU A 27 -6.14 1.23 2.76
N ALA A 28 -7.38 1.70 2.92
CA ALA A 28 -8.44 1.52 1.94
C ALA A 28 -8.15 2.30 0.65
N LEU A 29 -7.59 3.51 0.74
CA LEU A 29 -7.17 4.28 -0.43
C LEU A 29 -6.09 3.56 -1.22
N MET A 30 -5.15 2.86 -0.56
CA MET A 30 -4.13 2.06 -1.27
C MET A 30 -4.73 1.02 -2.22
N HIS A 31 -5.97 0.60 -2.02
CA HIS A 31 -6.66 -0.29 -2.94
C HIS A 31 -6.87 0.30 -4.35
N LEU A 32 -6.79 1.63 -4.48
CA LEU A 32 -6.88 2.36 -5.74
C LEU A 32 -5.53 2.53 -6.44
N GLY A 33 -4.43 2.10 -5.81
CA GLY A 33 -3.09 2.14 -6.37
C GLY A 33 -2.87 1.10 -7.48
N LYS A 34 -1.86 1.33 -8.31
CA LYS A 34 -1.45 0.40 -9.38
C LYS A 34 -0.21 -0.38 -8.94
N ILE A 35 -0.20 -1.68 -9.22
CA ILE A 35 0.89 -2.58 -8.83
C ILE A 35 1.48 -3.20 -10.10
N SER A 36 2.79 -3.02 -10.28
CA SER A 36 3.64 -3.76 -11.20
C SER A 36 4.70 -4.54 -10.41
N TYR A 37 5.37 -5.50 -11.05
CA TYR A 37 6.41 -6.30 -10.42
C TYR A 37 7.57 -6.56 -11.37
N ASN A 38 8.76 -6.71 -10.78
CA ASN A 38 10.00 -7.05 -11.47
C ASN A 38 10.45 -8.45 -11.03
N TYR A 39 11.00 -9.23 -11.95
CA TYR A 39 11.61 -10.53 -11.68
C TYR A 39 12.90 -10.66 -12.50
N PRO A 40 13.89 -11.45 -12.05
CA PRO A 40 15.11 -11.64 -12.81
C PRO A 40 14.79 -12.46 -14.07
N MET A 41 15.24 -11.98 -15.21
CA MET A 41 15.05 -12.68 -16.47
C MET A 41 16.00 -13.88 -16.52
N THR A 42 15.50 -15.08 -16.20
CA THR A 42 16.36 -16.29 -16.14
C THR A 42 16.37 -17.08 -17.44
N GLN A 43 15.39 -16.92 -18.32
CA GLN A 43 15.29 -17.67 -19.57
C GLN A 43 14.97 -16.74 -20.75
N VAL A 44 15.98 -16.49 -21.58
CA VAL A 44 15.82 -15.87 -22.90
C VAL A 44 15.87 -17.00 -23.92
N VAL A 45 14.73 -17.34 -24.52
CA VAL A 45 14.70 -18.37 -25.57
C VAL A 45 14.97 -17.67 -26.90
N VAL A 46 16.18 -17.87 -27.44
CA VAL A 46 16.54 -17.38 -28.78
C VAL A 46 16.35 -18.51 -29.77
N LYS A 47 15.33 -18.39 -30.63
CA LYS A 47 15.11 -19.31 -31.75
C LYS A 47 15.70 -18.72 -33.02
N ASP A 48 16.71 -19.41 -33.56
CA ASP A 48 17.32 -19.06 -34.85
C ASP A 48 16.61 -19.83 -35.97
N PHE A 49 16.12 -19.11 -36.98
CA PHE A 49 15.43 -19.71 -38.12
C PHE A 49 16.37 -20.05 -39.28
N GLY A 50 17.68 -19.82 -39.14
CA GLY A 50 18.69 -20.15 -40.15
C GLY A 50 18.65 -19.26 -41.40
N ASN A 51 17.77 -18.26 -41.45
CA ASN A 51 17.63 -17.28 -42.53
C ASN A 51 18.06 -15.87 -42.11
N GLY A 52 18.81 -15.74 -41.01
CA GLY A 52 19.22 -14.47 -40.43
C GLY A 52 18.17 -13.83 -39.51
N LEU A 53 16.97 -14.40 -39.39
CA LEU A 53 15.96 -13.97 -38.41
C LEU A 53 16.13 -14.75 -37.11
N LYS A 54 16.14 -14.01 -36.00
CA LYS A 54 16.13 -14.55 -34.64
C LYS A 54 14.86 -14.08 -33.94
N GLU A 55 14.07 -15.02 -33.43
CA GLU A 55 12.97 -14.72 -32.52
C GLU A 55 13.50 -14.83 -31.10
N VAL A 56 13.34 -13.76 -30.33
CA VAL A 56 13.60 -13.74 -28.91
C VAL A 56 12.23 -13.83 -28.23
N ARG A 57 11.94 -14.97 -27.59
CA ARG A 57 10.78 -15.10 -26.72
C ARG A 57 11.19 -14.96 -25.27
N GLU A 58 10.44 -14.13 -24.57
CA GLU A 58 10.48 -14.00 -23.13
C GLU A 58 9.44 -14.97 -22.56
N ASP A 59 9.86 -16.17 -22.19
CA ASP A 59 9.01 -17.06 -21.44
C ASP A 59 9.12 -16.71 -19.95
N ILE A 60 8.01 -16.25 -19.37
CA ILE A 60 7.94 -15.94 -17.94
C ILE A 60 8.05 -17.24 -17.15
N ASN A 61 9.19 -17.48 -16.51
CA ASN A 61 9.31 -18.61 -15.60
C ASN A 61 8.54 -18.32 -14.31
N ARG A 62 7.40 -19.01 -14.16
CA ARG A 62 6.49 -18.86 -13.01
C ARG A 62 7.13 -19.16 -11.65
N GLN A 63 8.25 -19.89 -11.63
CA GLN A 63 8.98 -20.20 -10.40
C GLN A 63 10.00 -19.13 -10.01
N ASP A 64 10.26 -18.14 -10.86
CA ASP A 64 11.20 -17.08 -10.54
C ASP A 64 10.67 -16.22 -9.40
N TYR A 65 11.59 -15.84 -8.50
CA TYR A 65 11.29 -14.94 -7.41
C TYR A 65 11.18 -13.51 -7.90
N ILE A 66 10.20 -12.79 -7.38
CA ILE A 66 10.01 -11.38 -7.62
C ILE A 66 11.09 -10.60 -6.87
N THR A 67 11.77 -9.71 -7.57
CA THR A 67 12.80 -8.84 -7.00
C THR A 67 12.16 -7.68 -6.25
N SER A 68 11.19 -7.02 -6.89
CA SER A 68 10.49 -5.87 -6.32
C SER A 68 9.09 -5.72 -6.87
N PHE A 69 8.21 -5.11 -6.08
CA PHE A 69 6.98 -4.49 -6.56
C PHE A 69 7.21 -3.01 -6.77
N GLU A 70 6.62 -2.50 -7.84
CA GLU A 70 6.51 -1.09 -8.09
C GLU A 70 5.04 -0.71 -7.87
N PHE A 71 4.80 0.20 -6.92
CA PHE A 71 3.47 0.53 -6.45
C PHE A 71 3.23 2.03 -6.65
N ILE A 72 2.37 2.38 -7.59
CA ILE A 72 1.94 3.75 -7.80
C ILE A 72 0.76 4.02 -6.87
N THR A 73 0.98 4.84 -5.85
CA THR A 73 -0.02 5.19 -4.83
C THR A 73 -1.07 6.11 -5.43
N PRO A 74 -2.30 6.16 -4.88
CA PRO A 74 -3.30 7.13 -5.32
C PRO A 74 -2.89 8.58 -5.04
N MET A 75 -1.87 8.80 -4.20
CA MET A 75 -1.24 10.10 -3.97
C MET A 75 -0.21 10.46 -5.05
N GLY A 76 0.06 9.55 -6.00
CA GLY A 76 0.96 9.76 -7.14
C GLY A 76 2.42 9.41 -6.86
N GLU A 77 2.75 8.83 -5.70
CA GLU A 77 4.11 8.37 -5.43
C GLU A 77 4.35 7.00 -6.03
N ASN A 78 5.57 6.77 -6.52
CA ASN A 78 6.01 5.46 -6.94
C ASN A 78 6.87 4.82 -5.84
N LEU A 79 6.34 3.77 -5.21
CA LEU A 79 6.99 3.04 -4.14
C LEU A 79 7.57 1.74 -4.65
N ILE A 80 8.88 1.56 -4.47
CA ILE A 80 9.53 0.27 -4.63
C ILE A 80 9.36 -0.52 -3.33
N LEU A 81 8.60 -1.61 -3.37
CA LEU A 81 8.38 -2.53 -2.26
C LEU A 81 9.16 -3.84 -2.50
N PRO A 82 9.68 -4.49 -1.46
CA PRO A 82 10.44 -5.72 -1.62
C PRO A 82 9.56 -6.86 -2.13
N GLY A 83 10.09 -7.71 -3.01
CA GLY A 83 9.40 -8.91 -3.50
C GLY A 83 9.01 -9.91 -2.39
N GLY A 84 9.76 -9.89 -1.28
CA GLY A 84 9.34 -10.56 -0.03
C GLY A 84 9.22 -12.08 -0.14
N GLY A 85 9.96 -12.69 -1.07
CA GLY A 85 9.95 -14.13 -1.31
C GLY A 85 8.82 -14.63 -2.20
N TRP A 86 7.99 -13.73 -2.75
CA TRP A 86 6.95 -14.11 -3.71
C TRP A 86 7.56 -14.55 -5.03
N ARG A 87 6.91 -15.52 -5.66
CA ARG A 87 7.21 -15.98 -7.01
C ARG A 87 6.21 -15.38 -7.99
N VAL A 88 6.55 -15.39 -9.27
CA VAL A 88 5.63 -14.92 -10.31
C VAL A 88 4.29 -15.68 -10.26
N ILE A 89 4.31 -16.99 -9.98
CA ILE A 89 3.09 -17.80 -9.79
C ILE A 89 2.18 -17.34 -8.65
N ASP A 90 2.71 -16.67 -7.62
CA ASP A 90 1.93 -16.19 -6.48
C ASP A 90 1.03 -14.99 -6.86
N ILE A 91 1.19 -14.50 -8.08
CA ILE A 91 0.61 -13.26 -8.61
C ILE A 91 -0.12 -13.51 -9.92
N ASP A 92 0.51 -14.28 -10.80
CA ASP A 92 0.11 -14.53 -12.17
C ASP A 92 -0.71 -15.82 -12.26
N TYR A 93 -1.95 -15.80 -11.77
CA TYR A 93 -2.91 -16.83 -12.14
C TYR A 93 -3.72 -16.39 -13.36
N GLY A 94 -3.15 -16.68 -14.53
CA GLY A 94 -3.89 -17.23 -15.66
C GLY A 94 -4.12 -16.28 -16.82
N LEU A 95 -4.62 -15.07 -16.60
CA LEU A 95 -5.11 -14.19 -17.68
C LEU A 95 -5.10 -12.70 -17.28
N GLY A 96 -3.93 -12.16 -16.91
CA GLY A 96 -3.72 -10.71 -16.91
C GLY A 96 -4.26 -9.90 -15.73
N ASP A 97 -4.85 -10.53 -14.71
CA ASP A 97 -5.32 -9.82 -13.52
C ASP A 97 -4.84 -10.46 -12.20
N PHE A 98 -4.20 -9.63 -11.38
CA PHE A 98 -3.56 -9.94 -10.10
C PHE A 98 -4.64 -10.27 -9.05
N HIS A 99 -5.18 -11.48 -8.98
CA HIS A 99 -6.47 -11.73 -8.31
C HIS A 99 -6.44 -12.17 -6.82
N THR A 100 -5.30 -12.50 -6.23
CA THR A 100 -5.30 -12.97 -4.83
C THR A 100 -5.30 -11.78 -3.85
N TYR A 101 -6.48 -11.34 -3.41
CA TYR A 101 -6.71 -10.20 -2.51
C TYR A 101 -5.81 -10.20 -1.25
N ARG A 102 -5.49 -11.38 -0.71
CA ARG A 102 -4.64 -11.55 0.46
C ARG A 102 -3.20 -11.07 0.23
N ASN A 103 -2.66 -11.27 -0.99
CA ASN A 103 -1.32 -10.83 -1.34
C ASN A 103 -1.29 -9.31 -1.50
N ARG A 104 -2.29 -8.75 -2.20
CA ARG A 104 -2.40 -7.29 -2.35
C ARG A 104 -2.50 -6.54 -1.02
N LEU A 105 -3.21 -7.09 -0.03
CA LEU A 105 -3.32 -6.47 1.30
C LEU A 105 -1.96 -6.25 1.98
N LYS A 106 -1.01 -7.18 1.83
CA LYS A 106 0.35 -7.01 2.37
C LYS A 106 1.06 -5.83 1.71
N LEU A 107 0.90 -5.67 0.40
CA LEU A 107 1.46 -4.52 -0.33
C LEU A 107 0.79 -3.22 0.10
N TYR A 108 -0.53 -3.19 0.27
CA TYR A 108 -1.26 -2.02 0.76
C TYR A 108 -0.80 -1.59 2.15
N TYR A 109 -0.58 -2.56 3.05
CA TYR A 109 -0.05 -2.28 4.38
C TYR A 109 1.36 -1.68 4.32
N LEU A 110 2.26 -2.27 3.53
CA LEU A 110 3.62 -1.75 3.33
C LEU A 110 3.62 -0.36 2.69
N ALA A 111 2.75 -0.13 1.71
CA ALA A 111 2.58 1.18 1.08
C ALA A 111 2.09 2.22 2.10
N THR A 112 1.07 1.87 2.89
CA THR A 112 0.52 2.74 3.96
C THR A 112 1.59 3.11 4.99
N LEU A 113 2.46 2.18 5.36
CA LEU A 113 3.59 2.45 6.27
C LEU A 113 4.65 3.36 5.64
N LYS A 114 4.96 3.21 4.34
CA LYS A 114 5.86 4.14 3.63
C LYS A 114 5.26 5.54 3.51
N GLU A 115 3.95 5.62 3.35
CA GLU A 115 3.18 6.86 3.20
C GLU A 115 2.52 7.31 4.51
N PHE A 116 3.10 6.94 5.66
CA PHE A 116 2.53 7.20 6.99
C PHE A 116 2.27 8.68 7.29
N ARG A 117 2.96 9.59 6.60
CA ARG A 117 2.70 11.04 6.68
C ARG A 117 1.23 11.38 6.38
N TYR A 118 0.58 10.69 5.44
CA TYR A 118 -0.82 10.93 5.13
C TYR A 118 -1.76 10.41 6.23
N VAL A 119 -1.39 9.33 6.91
CA VAL A 119 -2.10 8.85 8.11
C VAL A 119 -2.07 9.92 9.19
N LEU A 120 -0.91 10.53 9.44
CA LEU A 120 -0.76 11.60 10.44
C LEU A 120 -1.55 12.86 10.07
N ILE A 121 -1.56 13.25 8.79
CA ILE A 121 -2.32 14.42 8.31
C ILE A 121 -3.82 14.20 8.50
N ILE A 122 -4.35 13.06 8.02
CA ILE A 122 -5.78 12.73 8.17
C ILE A 122 -6.15 12.61 9.65
N TRP A 123 -5.25 12.03 10.45
CA TRP A 123 -5.45 11.92 11.90
C TRP A 123 -5.56 13.29 12.57
N ALA A 124 -4.64 14.21 12.26
CA ALA A 124 -4.67 15.56 12.80
C ALA A 124 -5.95 16.32 12.39
N ILE A 125 -6.41 16.14 11.14
CA ILE A 125 -7.65 16.74 10.64
C ILE A 125 -8.87 16.21 11.41
N ILE A 126 -9.02 14.88 11.51
CA ILE A 126 -10.16 14.25 12.18
C ILE A 126 -10.16 14.60 13.67
N PHE A 127 -9.01 14.44 14.34
CA PHE A 127 -8.88 14.75 15.75
C PHE A 127 -9.14 16.24 16.03
N GLY A 128 -8.58 17.13 15.21
CA GLY A 128 -8.78 18.57 15.26
C GLY A 128 -10.25 18.96 15.06
N ALA A 129 -10.94 18.35 14.09
CA ALA A 129 -12.35 18.59 13.84
C ALA A 129 -13.22 18.17 15.04
N VAL A 130 -13.02 16.96 15.57
CA VAL A 130 -13.77 16.49 16.75
C VAL A 130 -13.52 17.40 17.96
N TYR A 131 -12.26 17.84 18.15
CA TYR A 131 -11.92 18.78 19.22
C TYR A 131 -12.61 20.14 19.02
N PHE A 132 -12.59 20.67 17.79
CA PHE A 132 -13.24 21.93 17.43
C PHE A 132 -14.75 21.88 17.70
N PHE A 133 -15.48 20.90 17.14
CA PHE A 133 -16.92 20.78 17.34
C PHE A 133 -17.30 20.62 18.81
N ARG A 134 -16.50 19.88 19.59
CA ARG A 134 -16.74 19.69 21.02
C ARG A 134 -16.49 20.96 21.83
N LYS A 135 -15.43 21.72 21.51
CA LYS A 135 -15.09 22.96 22.23
C LYS A 135 -16.07 24.08 21.92
N PHE A 136 -16.48 24.21 20.66
CA PHE A 136 -17.37 25.29 20.23
C PHE A 136 -18.86 24.98 20.42
N LYS A 137 -19.21 23.80 20.99
CA LYS A 137 -20.60 23.35 21.19
C LYS A 137 -21.49 23.72 19.99
N ILE A 138 -20.98 23.50 18.79
CA ILE A 138 -21.75 23.80 17.58
C ILE A 138 -22.92 22.83 17.60
N LYS A 139 -24.08 23.32 18.07
CA LYS A 139 -25.35 22.66 17.83
C LYS A 139 -25.49 22.69 16.31
N LEU A 140 -25.36 21.54 15.66
CA LEU A 140 -25.96 21.35 14.35
C LEU A 140 -27.45 21.61 14.57
N ILE A 141 -27.89 22.81 14.19
CA ILE A 141 -29.29 23.23 14.10
C ILE A 141 -29.87 22.59 12.86
#